data_AF-F9Y541-F1
#
_entry.id   AF-F9Y541-F1
#
_cell.length_a   1.000
_cell.length_b   1.000
_cell.length_c   1.000
_cell.angle_alpha   90.00
_cell.angle_beta   90.00
_cell.angle_gamma   90.00
#
_symmetry.space_group_name_H-M   'P 1'
#
loop_
_entity.id
_entity.type
_entity.pdbx_description
1 polymer ?
#
loop_
_entity_poly.entity_id
_entity_poly.type
_entity_poly.pdbx_seq_one_letter_code
_entity_poly.pdbx_strand_id
1 'polypeptide(L)'
;MVHAAISRIGPVLGGVDTVIAALREVAGTVLAYADWNADYEALLGPDGSIPQAWRDLVPGFHAGTSRAARGNGIFPEFLRTTPGALRSANPGASVVAIGDQAAALTADHPLDDGYGPGSPFARLVAAGGKVLMLGAPLDTITLLHHAEHLADVPGKRIKRVEVPFATPEGTRWRWCHEFDTADPVIAGLPDDYFGQILRDYLVIGRAEQGRVGQAAAVLVDASEITAFAIDWIEEFARR
;
A
#
# COMPACT_ATOMS: atom_id res chain seq x y z
N MET A 1 9.54 -1.39 3.29
CA MET A 1 8.44 -1.61 2.33
C MET A 1 8.99 -1.56 0.92
N VAL A 2 8.51 -2.41 0.01
CA VAL A 2 9.06 -2.56 -1.34
C VAL A 2 7.93 -2.46 -2.37
N HIS A 3 8.14 -1.58 -3.36
CA HIS A 3 7.38 -1.53 -4.61
C HIS A 3 8.32 -1.99 -5.72
N ALA A 4 7.94 -3.03 -6.49
CA ALA A 4 8.87 -3.66 -7.42
C ALA A 4 8.28 -3.90 -8.81
N ALA A 5 8.98 -3.43 -9.84
CA ALA A 5 8.79 -3.87 -11.21
C ALA A 5 9.82 -4.97 -11.53
N ILE A 6 9.51 -6.22 -11.20
CA ILE A 6 10.46 -7.35 -11.26
C ILE A 6 11.13 -7.49 -12.64
N SER A 7 10.39 -7.26 -13.73
CA SER A 7 10.94 -7.33 -15.09
C SER A 7 12.08 -6.33 -15.35
N ARG A 8 12.12 -5.20 -14.62
CA ARG A 8 13.18 -4.18 -14.74
C ARG A 8 14.49 -4.61 -14.08
N ILE A 9 14.47 -5.57 -13.16
CA ILE A 9 15.69 -6.10 -12.52
C ILE A 9 16.55 -6.87 -13.54
N GLY A 10 15.92 -7.41 -14.59
CA GLY A 10 16.55 -8.28 -15.57
C GLY A 10 16.42 -9.77 -15.19
N PRO A 11 17.14 -10.66 -15.89
CA PRO A 11 17.13 -12.08 -15.56
C PRO A 11 17.66 -12.34 -14.14
N VAL A 12 16.84 -12.95 -13.28
CA VAL A 12 17.20 -13.35 -11.93
C VAL A 12 17.10 -14.86 -11.83
N LEU A 13 18.20 -15.54 -11.52
CA LEU A 13 18.19 -16.98 -11.23
C LEU A 13 17.31 -17.22 -10.00
N GLY A 14 16.29 -18.07 -10.11
CA GLY A 14 15.28 -18.28 -9.05
C GLY A 14 14.17 -17.21 -9.01
N GLY A 15 14.15 -16.27 -9.96
CA GLY A 15 13.04 -15.33 -10.14
C GLY A 15 12.79 -14.43 -8.93
N VAL A 16 11.52 -14.20 -8.62
CA VAL A 16 11.07 -13.30 -7.54
C VAL A 16 11.53 -13.81 -6.17
N ASP A 17 11.61 -15.13 -5.97
CA ASP A 17 11.99 -15.73 -4.69
C ASP A 17 13.41 -15.35 -4.29
N THR A 18 14.33 -15.26 -5.25
CA THR A 18 15.70 -14.77 -5.02
C THR A 18 15.71 -13.30 -4.59
N VAL A 19 14.84 -12.47 -5.17
CA VAL A 19 14.70 -11.07 -4.77
C VAL A 19 14.17 -10.97 -3.34
N ILE A 20 13.16 -11.77 -2.98
CA ILE A 20 12.62 -11.83 -1.61
C ILE A 20 13.71 -12.29 -0.64
N ALA A 21 14.45 -13.36 -0.96
CA ALA A 21 15.52 -13.88 -0.12
C ALA A 21 16.62 -12.83 0.13
N ALA A 22 17.09 -12.16 -0.92
CA ALA A 22 18.11 -11.11 -0.80
C ALA A 22 17.62 -9.92 0.05
N LEU A 23 16.37 -9.49 -0.13
CA LEU A 23 15.79 -8.42 0.68
C LEU A 23 15.66 -8.81 2.16
N ARG A 24 15.29 -10.06 2.45
CA ARG A 24 15.21 -10.56 3.82
C ARG A 24 16.57 -10.62 4.49
N GLU A 25 17.60 -11.03 3.77
CA GLU A 25 18.98 -11.10 4.27
C GLU A 25 19.49 -9.73 4.74
N VAL A 26 19.21 -8.67 3.97
CA VAL A 26 19.73 -7.32 4.27
C VAL A 26 18.84 -6.50 5.22
N ALA A 27 17.52 -6.71 5.19
CA ALA A 27 16.57 -5.86 5.92
C ALA A 27 15.97 -6.53 7.17
N GLY A 28 16.07 -7.85 7.31
CA GLY A 28 15.42 -8.64 8.37
C GLY A 28 13.91 -8.77 8.21
N THR A 29 13.19 -7.65 8.00
CA THR A 29 11.74 -7.62 7.71
C THR A 29 11.44 -6.95 6.37
N VAL A 30 10.67 -7.63 5.52
CA VAL A 30 10.22 -7.12 4.21
C VAL A 30 8.72 -6.90 4.27
N LEU A 31 8.28 -5.73 3.78
CA LEU A 31 6.87 -5.33 3.71
C LEU A 31 6.50 -5.01 2.25
N ALA A 32 5.31 -5.35 1.79
CA ALA A 32 4.79 -4.95 0.48
C ALA A 32 3.31 -4.58 0.56
N TYR A 33 2.86 -3.63 -0.26
CA TYR A 33 1.44 -3.33 -0.42
C TYR A 33 0.78 -4.47 -1.20
N ALA A 34 -0.17 -5.15 -0.55
CA ALA A 34 -0.87 -6.25 -1.20
C ALA A 34 -2.10 -5.74 -1.93
N ASP A 35 -2.97 -5.01 -1.23
CA ASP A 35 -4.35 -4.79 -1.66
C ASP A 35 -5.02 -6.13 -2.03
N TRP A 36 -6.24 -6.15 -2.54
CA TRP A 36 -6.92 -7.36 -2.91
C TRP A 36 -7.65 -7.22 -4.24
N ASN A 37 -8.11 -8.35 -4.78
CA ASN A 37 -8.90 -8.35 -6.00
C ASN A 37 -10.34 -7.93 -5.70
N ALA A 38 -10.57 -6.61 -5.67
CA ALA A 38 -11.83 -5.97 -5.34
C ALA A 38 -12.76 -5.76 -6.55
N ASP A 39 -12.80 -6.67 -7.53
CA ASP A 39 -13.57 -6.51 -8.78
C ASP A 39 -15.08 -6.22 -8.55
N TYR A 40 -15.61 -6.60 -7.37
CA TYR A 40 -16.99 -6.28 -6.98
C TYR A 40 -17.25 -4.78 -6.79
N GLU A 41 -16.20 -3.96 -6.59
CA GLU A 41 -16.35 -2.50 -6.46
C GLU A 41 -16.98 -1.88 -7.71
N ALA A 42 -16.74 -2.46 -8.90
CA ALA A 42 -17.39 -2.04 -10.14
C ALA A 42 -18.91 -2.30 -10.17
N LEU A 43 -19.44 -3.08 -9.20
CA LEU A 43 -20.86 -3.40 -9.06
C LEU A 43 -21.55 -2.56 -7.97
N LEU A 44 -20.80 -1.73 -7.23
CA LEU A 44 -21.36 -0.92 -6.16
C LEU A 44 -22.32 0.14 -6.71
N GLY A 45 -23.35 0.43 -5.92
CA GLY A 45 -24.21 1.58 -6.14
C GLY A 45 -23.46 2.90 -5.89
N PRO A 46 -24.02 4.03 -6.32
CA PRO A 46 -23.42 5.35 -6.10
C PRO A 46 -23.29 5.74 -4.62
N ASP A 47 -23.98 5.04 -3.72
CA ASP A 47 -23.89 5.18 -2.27
C ASP A 47 -22.85 4.23 -1.61
N GLY A 48 -22.15 3.44 -2.42
CA GLY A 48 -21.16 2.46 -1.97
C GLY A 48 -21.75 1.13 -1.46
N SER A 49 -23.06 0.91 -1.62
CA SER A 49 -23.72 -0.35 -1.25
C SER A 49 -23.59 -1.42 -2.35
N ILE A 50 -23.56 -2.70 -1.99
CA ILE A 50 -23.63 -3.79 -2.95
C ILE A 50 -25.11 -4.11 -3.27
N PRO A 51 -25.54 -4.12 -4.54
CA PRO A 51 -26.89 -4.52 -4.89
C PRO A 51 -27.19 -5.95 -4.43
N GLN A 52 -28.41 -6.19 -3.93
CA GLN A 52 -28.82 -7.47 -3.35
C GLN A 52 -28.60 -8.67 -4.28
N ALA A 53 -28.75 -8.47 -5.59
CA ALA A 53 -28.53 -9.52 -6.60
C ALA A 53 -27.10 -10.07 -6.63
N TRP A 54 -26.11 -9.30 -6.17
CA TRP A 54 -24.70 -9.69 -6.15
C TRP A 54 -24.21 -10.10 -4.76
N ARG A 55 -24.93 -9.73 -3.69
CA ARG A 55 -24.45 -9.80 -2.31
C ARG A 55 -23.97 -11.19 -1.88
N ASP A 56 -24.67 -12.24 -2.33
CA ASP A 56 -24.36 -13.65 -2.00
C ASP A 56 -23.33 -14.27 -2.97
N LEU A 57 -22.99 -13.58 -4.06
CA LEU A 57 -22.03 -14.03 -5.08
C LEU A 57 -20.61 -13.51 -4.84
N VAL A 58 -20.46 -12.42 -4.07
CA VAL A 58 -19.15 -11.82 -3.80
C VAL A 58 -18.46 -12.57 -2.65
N PRO A 59 -17.25 -13.13 -2.88
CA PRO A 59 -16.50 -13.79 -1.82
C PRO A 59 -15.98 -12.78 -0.81
N GLY A 60 -16.07 -13.12 0.48
CA GLY A 60 -15.47 -12.33 1.54
C GLY A 60 -13.94 -12.34 1.50
N PHE A 61 -13.34 -11.21 1.89
CA PHE A 61 -11.91 -11.10 2.11
C PHE A 61 -11.44 -12.03 3.24
N HIS A 62 -10.36 -12.76 3.00
CA HIS A 62 -9.66 -13.56 3.99
C HIS A 62 -8.15 -13.37 3.82
N ALA A 63 -7.49 -12.81 4.84
CA ALA A 63 -6.06 -12.45 4.77
C ALA A 63 -5.15 -13.64 4.38
N GLY A 64 -5.51 -14.86 4.74
CA GLY A 64 -4.74 -16.06 4.39
C GLY A 64 -4.88 -16.54 2.94
N THR A 65 -5.95 -16.20 2.23
CA THR A 65 -6.30 -16.83 0.95
C THR A 65 -6.62 -15.85 -0.18
N SER A 66 -7.14 -14.67 0.13
CA SER A 66 -7.34 -13.61 -0.86
C SER A 66 -5.99 -13.24 -1.49
N ARG A 67 -5.98 -13.09 -2.81
CA ARG A 67 -4.79 -12.72 -3.58
C ARG A 67 -4.45 -11.25 -3.37
N ALA A 68 -3.18 -10.90 -3.58
CA ALA A 68 -2.79 -9.49 -3.74
C ALA A 68 -3.38 -8.93 -5.05
N ALA A 69 -3.60 -7.61 -5.11
CA ALA A 69 -4.10 -6.97 -6.33
C ALA A 69 -3.06 -7.07 -7.46
N ARG A 70 -3.53 -7.40 -8.67
CA ARG A 70 -2.67 -7.59 -9.84
C ARG A 70 -1.95 -6.30 -10.29
N GLY A 71 -2.55 -5.14 -10.01
CA GLY A 71 -1.98 -3.83 -10.31
C GLY A 71 -0.66 -3.57 -9.56
N ASN A 72 -0.44 -4.21 -8.41
CA ASN A 72 0.78 -4.07 -7.60
C ASN A 72 1.94 -4.95 -8.10
N GLY A 73 1.76 -5.62 -9.26
CA GLY A 73 2.72 -6.57 -9.81
C GLY A 73 2.76 -7.90 -9.06
N ILE A 74 3.73 -8.75 -9.42
CA ILE A 74 3.82 -10.11 -8.87
C ILE A 74 4.53 -10.18 -7.51
N PHE A 75 5.29 -9.15 -7.13
CA PHE A 75 6.11 -9.17 -5.92
C PHE A 75 5.28 -9.34 -4.64
N PRO A 76 4.18 -8.58 -4.40
CA PRO A 76 3.39 -8.75 -3.18
C PRO A 76 2.74 -10.12 -3.08
N GLU A 77 2.29 -10.72 -4.19
CA GLU A 77 1.69 -12.05 -4.18
C GLU A 77 2.72 -13.14 -3.87
N PHE A 78 3.91 -13.08 -4.46
CA PHE A 78 5.00 -14.03 -4.13
C PHE A 78 5.43 -13.89 -2.67
N LEU A 79 5.54 -12.65 -2.16
CA LEU A 79 5.79 -12.40 -0.75
C LEU A 79 4.70 -13.01 0.13
N ARG A 80 3.42 -12.81 -0.22
CA ARG A 80 2.26 -13.33 0.53
C ARG A 80 2.25 -14.84 0.61
N THR A 81 2.66 -15.52 -0.46
CA THR A 81 2.72 -16.98 -0.53
C THR A 81 4.01 -17.57 0.01
N THR A 82 4.99 -16.74 0.39
CA THR A 82 6.22 -17.22 1.02
C THR A 82 5.90 -17.75 2.42
N PRO A 83 6.31 -18.98 2.79
CA PRO A 83 6.05 -19.53 4.11
C PRO A 83 6.55 -18.60 5.23
N GLY A 84 5.67 -18.32 6.21
CA GLY A 84 5.94 -17.40 7.32
C GLY A 84 5.57 -15.94 7.05
N ALA A 85 5.12 -15.59 5.85
CA ALA A 85 4.55 -14.27 5.59
C ALA A 85 3.19 -14.10 6.28
N LEU A 86 2.94 -12.89 6.77
CA LEU A 86 1.68 -12.46 7.39
C LEU A 86 1.05 -11.37 6.55
N ARG A 87 -0.29 -11.31 6.55
CA ARG A 87 -1.06 -10.27 5.86
C ARG A 87 -2.00 -9.58 6.83
N SER A 88 -2.05 -8.26 6.78
CA SER A 88 -2.94 -7.46 7.62
C SER A 88 -4.42 -7.55 7.18
N ALA A 89 -5.36 -7.28 8.08
CA ALA A 89 -6.77 -7.61 7.90
C ALA A 89 -7.67 -6.56 7.21
N ASN A 90 -7.18 -5.33 6.93
CA ASN A 90 -7.92 -4.38 6.10
C ASN A 90 -7.77 -4.76 4.61
N PRO A 91 -8.84 -5.05 3.84
CA PRO A 91 -8.70 -5.62 2.49
C PRO A 91 -7.97 -4.70 1.51
N GLY A 92 -8.45 -3.46 1.34
CA GLY A 92 -7.89 -2.46 0.43
C GLY A 92 -6.51 -2.01 0.87
N ALA A 93 -6.37 -1.60 2.13
CA ALA A 93 -5.09 -1.13 2.65
C ALA A 93 -4.09 -2.24 3.00
N SER A 94 -4.41 -3.53 2.77
CA SER A 94 -3.62 -4.62 3.32
C SER A 94 -2.17 -4.61 2.84
N VAL A 95 -1.27 -4.85 3.80
CA VAL A 95 0.14 -5.12 3.54
C VAL A 95 0.46 -6.56 3.87
N VAL A 96 1.53 -7.07 3.24
CA VAL A 96 2.15 -8.35 3.56
C VAL A 96 3.51 -8.10 4.16
N ALA A 97 3.85 -8.86 5.19
CA ALA A 97 5.09 -8.76 5.93
C ALA A 97 5.75 -10.13 6.11
N ILE A 98 7.07 -10.21 6.03
CA ILE A 98 7.83 -11.40 6.42
C ILE A 98 9.12 -10.98 7.13
N GLY A 99 9.41 -11.61 8.28
CA GLY A 99 10.55 -11.27 9.14
C GLY A 99 10.13 -10.99 10.58
N ASP A 100 11.09 -10.59 11.41
CA ASP A 100 10.93 -10.50 12.87
C ASP A 100 9.86 -9.51 13.32
N GLN A 101 9.62 -8.44 12.56
CA GLN A 101 8.59 -7.44 12.86
C GLN A 101 7.27 -7.68 12.13
N ALA A 102 7.14 -8.77 11.36
CA ALA A 102 5.96 -9.00 10.53
C ALA A 102 4.66 -8.96 11.33
N ALA A 103 4.62 -9.65 12.48
CA ALA A 103 3.44 -9.71 13.33
C ALA A 103 3.03 -8.32 13.83
N ALA A 104 3.99 -7.55 14.34
CA ALA A 104 3.75 -6.20 14.85
C ALA A 104 3.26 -5.24 13.75
N LEU A 105 3.84 -5.33 12.55
CA LEU A 105 3.45 -4.48 11.43
C LEU A 105 2.04 -4.81 10.92
N THR A 106 1.63 -6.08 10.90
CA THR A 106 0.33 -6.50 10.33
C THR A 106 -0.83 -6.62 11.31
N ALA A 107 -0.57 -6.64 12.61
CA ALA A 107 -1.60 -6.83 13.65
C ALA A 107 -2.69 -5.76 13.61
N ASP A 108 -3.92 -6.08 14.01
CA ASP A 108 -4.96 -5.10 14.33
C ASP A 108 -5.08 -3.91 13.37
N HIS A 109 -5.02 -4.17 12.06
CA HIS A 109 -5.11 -3.13 11.04
C HIS A 109 -6.52 -2.51 11.08
N PRO A 110 -6.65 -1.19 11.38
CA PRO A 110 -7.94 -0.52 11.37
C PRO A 110 -8.71 -0.76 10.07
N LEU A 111 -9.99 -1.12 10.18
CA LEU A 111 -10.86 -1.35 9.03
C LEU A 111 -11.44 -0.05 8.48
N ASP A 112 -11.51 0.99 9.31
CA ASP A 112 -11.75 2.37 8.87
C ASP A 112 -10.43 3.12 8.92
N ASP A 113 -10.23 4.01 7.96
CA ASP A 113 -9.05 4.85 7.82
C ASP A 113 -7.75 4.02 7.84
N GLY A 114 -7.71 2.96 7.02
CA GLY A 114 -6.63 1.96 6.96
C GLY A 114 -5.25 2.52 6.59
N TYR A 115 -5.17 3.74 6.10
CA TYR A 115 -3.91 4.44 5.84
C TYR A 115 -3.50 5.39 6.97
N GLY A 116 -4.32 5.56 8.01
CA GLY A 116 -4.15 6.52 9.08
C GLY A 116 -3.40 6.02 10.31
N PRO A 117 -3.58 6.66 11.49
CA PRO A 117 -3.01 6.21 12.76
C PRO A 117 -3.35 4.76 13.09
N GLY A 118 -2.37 4.03 13.62
CA GLY A 118 -2.52 2.60 13.96
C GLY A 118 -2.43 1.64 12.78
N SER A 119 -2.37 2.14 11.54
CA SER A 119 -2.14 1.32 10.34
C SER A 119 -0.72 0.74 10.28
N PRO A 120 -0.48 -0.27 9.42
CA PRO A 120 0.87 -0.73 9.11
C PRO A 120 1.79 0.38 8.58
N PHE A 121 1.25 1.40 7.92
CA PHE A 121 2.02 2.55 7.42
C PHE A 121 2.51 3.43 8.56
N ALA A 122 1.64 3.74 9.53
CA ALA A 122 2.02 4.46 10.74
C ALA A 122 3.09 3.68 11.54
N ARG A 123 2.97 2.35 11.62
CA ARG A 123 3.96 1.50 12.30
C ARG A 123 5.28 1.41 11.53
N LEU A 124 5.24 1.40 10.20
CA LEU A 124 6.45 1.47 9.37
C LEU A 124 7.23 2.77 9.67
N VAL A 125 6.54 3.91 9.74
CA VAL A 125 7.13 5.20 10.12
C VAL A 125 7.71 5.14 11.53
N ALA A 126 6.91 4.71 12.52
CA ALA A 126 7.34 4.64 13.91
C ALA A 126 8.52 3.70 14.16
N ALA A 127 8.66 2.64 13.35
CA ALA A 127 9.75 1.68 13.43
C ALA A 127 11.06 2.15 12.75
N GLY A 128 11.10 3.37 12.19
CA GLY A 128 12.25 3.83 11.40
C GLY A 128 12.42 3.03 10.11
N GLY A 129 11.30 2.60 9.52
CA GLY A 129 11.28 1.81 8.31
C GLY A 129 11.73 2.62 7.08
N LYS A 130 11.97 1.91 5.98
CA LYS A 130 12.33 2.50 4.69
C LYS A 130 11.40 2.04 3.58
N VAL A 131 11.27 2.83 2.53
CA VAL A 131 10.55 2.46 1.31
C VAL A 131 11.53 2.34 0.14
N LEU A 132 11.53 1.19 -0.52
CA LEU A 132 12.34 0.90 -1.69
C LEU A 132 11.45 0.87 -2.94
N MET A 133 11.69 1.80 -3.85
CA MET A 133 11.13 1.81 -5.20
C MET A 133 12.10 1.04 -6.11
N LEU A 134 11.87 -0.26 -6.30
CA LEU A 134 12.72 -1.18 -7.06
C LEU A 134 12.25 -1.28 -8.51
N GLY A 135 12.65 -0.32 -9.34
CA GLY A 135 12.22 -0.20 -10.74
C GLY A 135 10.74 0.13 -10.93
N ALA A 136 9.99 0.29 -9.83
CA ALA A 136 8.60 0.69 -9.84
C ALA A 136 8.47 2.19 -10.20
N PRO A 137 7.37 2.60 -10.85
CA PRO A 137 7.05 4.02 -11.03
C PRO A 137 6.98 4.76 -9.70
N LEU A 138 7.50 5.99 -9.66
CA LEU A 138 7.66 6.76 -8.42
C LEU A 138 6.33 7.14 -7.76
N ASP A 139 5.27 7.24 -8.55
CA ASP A 139 3.89 7.51 -8.14
C ASP A 139 3.21 6.32 -7.43
N THR A 140 3.83 5.14 -7.44
CA THR A 140 3.25 3.93 -6.78
C THR A 140 3.60 3.82 -5.29
N ILE A 141 4.20 4.85 -4.69
CA ILE A 141 4.63 4.86 -3.29
C ILE A 141 3.42 4.97 -2.32
N THR A 142 2.83 3.82 -1.99
CA THR A 142 1.61 3.75 -1.14
C THR A 142 1.76 4.44 0.23
N LEU A 143 2.98 4.57 0.76
CA LEU A 143 3.20 5.31 2.02
C LEU A 143 2.71 6.77 1.94
N LEU A 144 2.63 7.37 0.75
CA LEU A 144 2.12 8.73 0.62
C LEU A 144 0.61 8.85 0.89
N HIS A 145 -0.17 7.76 0.82
CA HIS A 145 -1.54 7.77 1.32
C HIS A 145 -1.62 7.96 2.85
N HIS A 146 -0.58 7.57 3.59
CA HIS A 146 -0.47 7.91 5.00
C HIS A 146 -0.24 9.42 5.20
N ALA A 147 0.57 10.05 4.33
CA ALA A 147 0.75 11.49 4.34
C ALA A 147 -0.55 12.24 3.96
N GLU A 148 -1.27 11.79 2.93
CA GLU A 148 -2.60 12.31 2.59
C GLU A 148 -3.55 12.24 3.79
N HIS A 149 -3.55 11.13 4.52
CA HIS A 149 -4.39 10.97 5.70
C HIS A 149 -4.03 12.00 6.80
N LEU A 150 -2.74 12.22 7.04
CA LEU A 150 -2.26 13.11 8.10
C LEU A 150 -2.32 14.60 7.76
N ALA A 151 -2.21 14.98 6.49
CA ALA A 151 -2.16 16.39 6.07
C ALA A 151 -3.40 17.18 6.52
N ASP A 152 -3.24 18.34 7.13
CA ASP A 152 -4.36 19.17 7.58
C ASP A 152 -4.85 20.08 6.44
N VAL A 153 -5.63 19.48 5.52
CA VAL A 153 -6.21 20.18 4.37
C VAL A 153 -7.73 19.97 4.29
N PRO A 154 -8.51 21.00 3.91
CA PRO A 154 -9.95 20.88 3.76
C PRO A 154 -10.31 20.10 2.48
N GLY A 155 -11.53 19.57 2.42
CA GLY A 155 -12.10 19.02 1.19
C GLY A 155 -11.54 17.66 0.77
N LYS A 156 -10.99 16.88 1.71
CA LYS A 156 -10.54 15.51 1.43
C LYS A 156 -11.68 14.65 0.91
N ARG A 157 -11.42 13.93 -0.17
CA ARG A 157 -12.33 12.94 -0.77
C ARG A 157 -12.47 11.75 0.16
N ILE A 158 -13.70 11.31 0.38
CA ILE A 158 -14.02 10.22 1.30
C ILE A 158 -14.67 9.09 0.50
N LYS A 159 -14.14 7.88 0.68
CA LYS A 159 -14.74 6.64 0.19
C LYS A 159 -15.49 5.96 1.33
N ARG A 160 -16.76 5.62 1.10
CA ARG A 160 -17.59 4.82 2.02
C ARG A 160 -18.22 3.69 1.23
N VAL A 161 -17.84 2.45 1.55
CA VAL A 161 -18.29 1.28 0.78
C VAL A 161 -18.59 0.09 1.69
N GLU A 162 -19.48 -0.78 1.25
CA GLU A 162 -19.63 -2.10 1.84
C GLU A 162 -18.48 -3.01 1.42
N VAL A 163 -17.85 -3.65 2.41
CA VAL A 163 -16.72 -4.55 2.22
C VAL A 163 -17.08 -5.94 2.74
N PRO A 164 -16.92 -7.01 1.95
CA PRO A 164 -17.23 -8.37 2.36
C PRO A 164 -16.02 -9.00 3.05
N PHE A 165 -16.26 -9.64 4.20
CA PHE A 165 -15.26 -10.35 4.99
C PHE A 165 -15.67 -11.83 5.12
N ALA A 166 -14.73 -12.75 4.92
CA ALA A 166 -15.00 -14.17 5.12
C ALA A 166 -15.02 -14.49 6.62
N THR A 167 -16.07 -15.20 7.05
CA THR A 167 -16.19 -15.78 8.39
C THR A 167 -16.48 -17.28 8.28
N PRO A 168 -16.38 -18.06 9.37
CA PRO A 168 -16.77 -19.47 9.35
C PRO A 168 -18.23 -19.71 8.92
N GLU A 169 -19.11 -18.73 9.12
CA GLU A 169 -20.54 -18.76 8.76
C GLU A 169 -20.83 -18.26 7.34
N GLY A 170 -19.83 -17.74 6.62
CA GLY A 170 -19.97 -17.18 5.28
C GLY A 170 -19.47 -15.74 5.15
N THR A 171 -19.95 -15.02 4.15
CA THR A 171 -19.56 -13.62 3.94
C THR A 171 -20.31 -12.69 4.89
N ARG A 172 -19.59 -11.92 5.71
CA ARG A 172 -20.11 -10.80 6.49
C ARG A 172 -19.74 -9.48 5.85
N TRP A 173 -20.74 -8.65 5.57
CA TRP A 173 -20.53 -7.30 5.05
C TRP A 173 -20.37 -6.27 6.16
N ARG A 174 -19.50 -5.29 5.96
CA ARG A 174 -19.26 -4.17 6.85
C ARG A 174 -19.08 -2.89 6.04
N TRP A 175 -19.74 -1.81 6.44
CA TRP A 175 -19.43 -0.48 5.94
C TRP A 175 -18.05 -0.05 6.42
N CYS A 176 -17.19 0.31 5.49
CA CYS A 176 -15.87 0.86 5.78
C CYS A 176 -15.78 2.30 5.29
N HIS A 177 -14.98 3.10 5.98
CA HIS A 177 -14.70 4.50 5.68
C HIS A 177 -13.21 4.71 5.51
N GLU A 178 -12.79 5.47 4.49
CA GLU A 178 -11.42 5.94 4.34
C GLU A 178 -11.38 7.22 3.48
N PHE A 179 -10.23 7.90 3.45
CA PHE A 179 -9.97 8.85 2.38
C PHE A 179 -9.75 8.09 1.07
N ASP A 180 -10.28 8.63 -0.02
CA ASP A 180 -10.16 8.02 -1.33
C ASP A 180 -8.69 8.00 -1.77
N THR A 181 -8.19 6.80 -2.10
CA THR A 181 -6.83 6.57 -2.57
C THR A 181 -6.75 6.23 -4.06
N ALA A 182 -7.90 6.16 -4.76
CA ALA A 182 -7.94 5.91 -6.20
C ALA A 182 -7.72 7.18 -7.02
N ASP A 183 -8.19 8.31 -6.48
CA ASP A 183 -8.00 9.66 -7.03
C ASP A 183 -7.24 10.53 -6.02
N PRO A 184 -6.64 11.67 -6.45
CA PRO A 184 -5.94 12.56 -5.51
C PRO A 184 -6.79 12.97 -4.30
N VAL A 185 -6.23 13.01 -3.08
CA VAL A 185 -7.02 13.25 -1.85
C VAL A 185 -7.85 14.53 -1.86
N ILE A 186 -7.42 15.59 -2.56
CA ILE A 186 -8.17 16.85 -2.74
C ILE A 186 -8.23 17.25 -4.20
N ALA A 187 -9.20 18.09 -4.56
CA ALA A 187 -9.34 18.60 -5.92
C ALA A 187 -8.15 19.48 -6.33
N GLY A 188 -7.79 19.43 -7.61
CA GLY A 188 -6.75 20.27 -8.20
C GLY A 188 -5.34 19.69 -8.14
N LEU A 189 -5.09 18.70 -7.28
CA LEU A 189 -3.84 17.94 -7.32
C LEU A 189 -3.70 17.21 -8.66
N PRO A 190 -2.50 17.22 -9.28
CA PRO A 190 -2.23 16.43 -10.48
C PRO A 190 -2.37 14.92 -10.23
N ASP A 191 -2.76 14.14 -11.23
CA ASP A 191 -2.90 12.68 -11.08
C ASP A 191 -1.58 11.99 -10.68
N ASP A 192 -0.43 12.46 -11.17
CA ASP A 192 0.90 11.88 -10.86
C ASP A 192 1.57 12.48 -9.61
N TYR A 193 0.87 13.27 -8.80
CA TYR A 193 1.52 14.13 -7.80
C TYR A 193 2.38 13.38 -6.76
N PHE A 194 2.12 12.10 -6.48
CA PHE A 194 3.05 11.26 -5.71
C PHE A 194 4.44 11.17 -6.34
N GLY A 195 4.48 11.03 -7.67
CA GLY A 195 5.70 11.12 -8.44
C GLY A 195 6.36 12.50 -8.37
N GLN A 196 5.58 13.59 -8.30
CA GLN A 196 6.13 14.95 -8.10
C GLN A 196 6.77 15.09 -6.71
N ILE A 197 6.06 14.69 -5.66
CA ILE A 197 6.56 14.68 -4.28
C ILE A 197 7.89 13.91 -4.23
N LEU A 198 7.95 12.72 -4.81
CA LEU A 198 9.17 11.91 -4.75
C LEU A 198 10.30 12.50 -5.60
N ARG A 199 10.01 13.14 -6.75
CA ARG A 199 11.01 13.87 -7.55
C ARG A 199 11.55 15.09 -6.81
N ASP A 200 10.70 15.85 -6.14
CA ASP A 200 11.11 17.01 -5.33
C ASP A 200 11.95 16.57 -4.12
N TYR A 201 11.56 15.46 -3.48
CA TYR A 201 12.34 14.84 -2.39
C TYR A 201 13.73 14.37 -2.86
N LEU A 202 13.84 13.87 -4.10
CA LEU A 202 15.14 13.50 -4.69
C LEU A 202 16.05 14.71 -4.92
N VAL A 203 15.49 15.87 -5.31
CA VAL A 203 16.25 17.10 -5.55
C VAL A 203 16.91 17.62 -4.28
N ILE A 204 16.27 17.46 -3.12
CA ILE A 204 16.84 17.89 -1.83
C ILE A 204 17.89 16.92 -1.27
N GLY A 205 18.19 15.82 -1.97
CA GLY A 205 19.33 14.94 -1.69
C GLY A 205 19.17 14.05 -0.45
N ARG A 206 17.94 13.77 -0.01
CA ARG A 206 17.66 12.93 1.18
C ARG A 206 17.38 11.46 0.86
N ALA A 207 17.28 11.10 -0.41
CA ALA A 207 17.06 9.73 -0.86
C ALA A 207 18.37 9.09 -1.37
N GLU A 208 18.49 7.78 -1.19
CA GLU A 208 19.55 6.97 -1.78
C GLU A 208 19.11 6.49 -3.17
N GLN A 209 19.98 6.65 -4.17
CA GLN A 209 19.71 6.23 -5.54
C GLN A 209 20.77 5.24 -6.02
N GLY A 210 20.36 4.21 -6.74
CA GLY A 210 21.28 3.20 -7.24
C GLY A 210 20.65 2.24 -8.23
N ARG A 211 21.29 1.08 -8.38
CA ARG A 211 20.78 -0.02 -9.20
C ARG A 211 20.73 -1.32 -8.41
N VAL A 212 19.70 -2.11 -8.67
CA VAL A 212 19.58 -3.50 -8.21
C VAL A 212 19.34 -4.35 -9.44
N GLY A 213 20.33 -5.18 -9.79
CA GLY A 213 20.41 -5.75 -11.14
C GLY A 213 20.42 -4.63 -12.18
N GLN A 214 19.49 -4.67 -13.12
CA GLN A 214 19.33 -3.64 -14.16
C GLN A 214 18.34 -2.52 -13.77
N ALA A 215 17.58 -2.70 -12.69
CA ALA A 215 16.55 -1.75 -12.28
C ALA A 215 17.18 -0.52 -11.61
N ALA A 216 16.71 0.68 -11.97
CA ALA A 216 16.91 1.86 -11.15
C ALA A 216 16.17 1.68 -9.82
N ALA A 217 16.80 2.06 -8.72
CA ALA A 217 16.23 1.94 -7.39
C ALA A 217 16.36 3.24 -6.62
N VAL A 218 15.31 3.58 -5.88
CA VAL A 218 15.28 4.69 -4.93
C VAL A 218 14.91 4.16 -3.56
N LEU A 219 15.69 4.48 -2.53
CA LEU A 219 15.43 4.13 -1.15
C LEU A 219 15.23 5.41 -0.34
N VAL A 220 14.09 5.53 0.33
CA VAL A 220 13.75 6.67 1.19
C VAL A 220 13.49 6.24 2.62
N ASP A 221 13.82 7.11 3.58
CA ASP A 221 13.39 6.95 4.97
C ASP A 221 11.87 7.20 5.07
N ALA A 222 11.13 6.30 5.72
CA ALA A 222 9.67 6.39 5.78
C ALA A 222 9.21 7.63 6.57
N SER A 223 9.90 7.98 7.66
CA SER A 223 9.52 9.14 8.48
C SER A 223 9.77 10.45 7.76
N GLU A 224 10.91 10.56 7.09
CA GLU A 224 11.28 11.79 6.37
C GLU A 224 10.41 12.02 5.14
N ILE A 225 10.14 10.99 4.32
CA ILE A 225 9.30 11.16 3.12
C ILE A 225 7.85 11.45 3.51
N THR A 226 7.34 10.85 4.59
CA THR A 226 5.98 11.14 5.09
C THR A 226 5.88 12.60 5.54
N ALA A 227 6.84 13.09 6.34
CA ALA A 227 6.84 14.49 6.78
C ALA A 227 6.93 15.46 5.59
N PHE A 228 7.85 15.20 4.64
CA PHE A 228 7.99 16.01 3.43
C PHE A 228 6.71 16.06 2.59
N ALA A 229 6.02 14.92 2.45
CA ALA A 229 4.79 14.85 1.67
C ALA A 229 3.61 15.57 2.34
N ILE A 230 3.52 15.53 3.67
CA ILE A 230 2.53 16.32 4.43
C ILE A 230 2.73 17.81 4.13
N ASP A 231 3.94 18.31 4.31
CA ASP A 231 4.27 19.72 4.04
C ASP A 231 3.94 20.10 2.60
N TRP A 232 4.30 19.24 1.64
CA TRP A 232 4.05 19.47 0.21
C TRP A 232 2.54 19.57 -0.10
N ILE A 233 1.72 18.65 0.43
CA ILE A 233 0.26 18.64 0.22
C ILE A 233 -0.38 19.88 0.86
N GLU A 234 0.01 20.22 2.08
CA GLU A 234 -0.50 21.40 2.77
C GLU A 234 -0.09 22.71 2.11
N GLU A 235 1.14 22.80 1.59
CA GLU A 235 1.58 23.94 0.79
C GLU A 235 0.80 24.08 -0.51
N PHE A 236 0.49 22.96 -1.17
CA PHE A 236 -0.34 22.97 -2.38
C PHE A 236 -1.74 23.51 -2.07
N ALA A 237 -2.38 23.04 -0.98
CA ALA A 237 -3.73 23.44 -0.61
C ALA A 237 -3.87 24.90 -0.16
N ARG A 238 -2.75 25.56 0.21
CA ARG A 238 -2.72 26.98 0.57
C ARG A 238 -2.68 27.94 -0.63
N ARG A 239 -2.42 27.43 -1.84
CA ARG A 239 -2.32 28.23 -3.07
C ARG A 239 -3.69 28.50 -3.67
#